data_AF-A0AAJ2GA37-F1
#
_entry.id   AF-A0AAJ2GA37-F1
#
_cell.length_a   1.000
_cell.length_b   1.000
_cell.length_c   1.000
_cell.angle_alpha   90.00
_cell.angle_beta   90.00
_cell.angle_gamma   90.00
#
_symmetry.space_group_name_H-M   'P 1'
#
loop_
_entity.id
_entity.type
_entity.pdbx_description
1 polymer ?
#
loop_
_entity_poly.entity_id
_entity_poly.type
_entity_poly.pdbx_seq_one_letter_code
_entity_poly.pdbx_strand_id
1 'polypeptide(L)'
;METREEFQARIQDLMKQADKAIKEANDYLIRQGEVIDLAEWVTIKEYCRRFGIKNTETVSNWIKRGIVPEDDTLIIEEFNNIRMIRAKPYRTNSKLNVERASQTKTN
;
A
#
# COMPACT_ATOMS: atom_id res chain seq x y z
N MET A 1 -7.92 16.59 -36.51
CA MET A 1 -6.92 17.15 -35.57
C MET A 1 -7.73 17.53 -34.34
N GLU A 2 -7.50 16.88 -33.19
CA GLU A 2 -8.26 17.16 -31.96
C GLU A 2 -8.09 18.64 -31.62
N THR A 3 -9.20 19.34 -31.37
CA THR A 3 -9.16 20.75 -31.01
C THR A 3 -8.69 20.91 -29.57
N ARG A 4 -8.11 22.06 -29.26
CA ARG A 4 -7.61 22.36 -27.91
C ARG A 4 -8.71 22.24 -26.85
N GLU A 5 -9.95 22.54 -27.21
CA GLU A 5 -11.12 22.46 -26.31
C GLU A 5 -11.54 21.01 -26.05
N GLU A 6 -11.57 20.15 -27.07
CA GLU A 6 -11.88 18.72 -26.91
C GLU A 6 -10.85 18.00 -26.02
N PHE A 7 -9.57 18.36 -26.18
CA PHE A 7 -8.50 17.83 -25.34
C PHE A 7 -8.63 18.27 -23.88
N GLN A 8 -8.99 19.54 -23.64
CA GLN A 8 -9.22 20.05 -22.28
C GLN A 8 -10.41 19.38 -21.60
N ALA A 9 -11.53 19.21 -22.31
CA ALA A 9 -12.71 18.54 -21.79
C ALA A 9 -12.41 17.08 -21.38
N ARG A 10 -11.64 16.36 -22.19
CA ARG A 10 -11.23 14.98 -21.92
C ARG A 10 -10.34 14.84 -20.68
N ILE A 11 -9.40 15.76 -20.49
CA ILE A 11 -8.57 15.78 -19.26
C ILE A 11 -9.45 16.08 -18.04
N GLN A 12 -10.37 17.03 -18.15
CA GLN A 12 -11.23 17.42 -17.04
C GLN A 12 -12.18 16.29 -16.62
N ASP A 13 -12.67 15.51 -17.58
CA ASP A 13 -13.48 14.33 -17.34
C ASP A 13 -12.67 13.22 -16.64
N LEU A 14 -11.43 12.97 -17.10
CA LEU A 14 -10.55 12.00 -16.46
C LEU A 14 -10.24 12.37 -14.99
N MET A 15 -10.03 13.66 -14.71
CA MET A 15 -9.81 14.14 -13.33
C MET A 15 -11.04 13.94 -12.46
N LYS A 16 -12.25 14.24 -12.97
CA LYS A 16 -13.51 13.98 -12.25
C LYS A 16 -13.71 12.50 -11.94
N GLN A 17 -13.39 11.62 -12.88
CA GLN A 17 -13.49 10.18 -12.66
C GLN A 17 -12.50 9.71 -11.59
N ALA A 18 -11.28 10.25 -11.58
CA ALA A 18 -10.30 9.97 -10.54
C ALA A 18 -10.77 10.46 -9.15
N ASP A 19 -11.28 11.68 -9.05
CA ASP A 19 -11.80 12.25 -7.80
C ASP A 19 -12.97 11.42 -7.25
N LYS A 20 -13.87 10.96 -8.13
CA LYS A 20 -14.99 10.11 -7.75
C LYS A 20 -14.51 8.77 -7.19
N ALA A 21 -13.56 8.12 -7.86
CA ALA A 21 -13.00 6.84 -7.40
C ALA A 21 -12.27 6.98 -6.04
N ILE A 22 -11.56 8.09 -5.82
CA ILE A 22 -10.91 8.41 -4.54
C ILE A 22 -11.96 8.60 -3.44
N LYS A 23 -13.03 9.34 -3.73
CA LYS A 23 -14.09 9.63 -2.76
C LYS A 23 -14.88 8.37 -2.38
N GLU A 24 -15.24 7.55 -3.36
CA GLU A 24 -15.91 6.26 -3.12
C GLU A 24 -15.03 5.34 -2.26
N ALA A 25 -13.72 5.31 -2.49
CA ALA A 25 -12.79 4.55 -1.65
C ALA A 25 -12.75 5.06 -0.19
N ASN A 26 -12.87 6.37 0.05
CA ASN A 26 -12.90 6.95 1.40
C ASN A 26 -14.21 6.66 2.15
N ASP A 27 -15.36 6.71 1.48
CA ASP A 27 -16.68 6.57 2.11
C ASP A 27 -16.95 5.16 2.66
N TYR A 28 -16.29 4.13 2.11
CA TYR A 28 -16.49 2.73 2.52
C TYR A 28 -15.87 2.37 3.88
N LEU A 29 -14.85 3.09 4.37
CA LEU A 29 -14.17 2.77 5.63
C LEU A 29 -14.89 3.30 6.88
N ILE A 30 -15.78 4.28 6.72
CA ILE A 30 -16.43 4.98 7.84
C ILE A 30 -17.52 4.12 8.51
N ARG A 31 -17.93 2.99 7.92
CA ARG A 31 -19.18 2.29 8.27
C ARG A 31 -19.16 1.46 9.58
N GLN A 32 -18.03 1.34 10.28
CA GLN A 32 -17.92 0.63 11.56
C GLN A 32 -17.29 1.43 12.71
N GLY A 33 -17.17 2.75 12.57
CA GLY A 33 -16.76 3.64 13.68
C GLY A 33 -15.25 3.83 13.85
N GLU A 34 -14.41 3.16 13.06
CA GLU A 34 -12.99 3.46 12.96
C GLU A 34 -12.70 4.22 11.67
N VAL A 35 -12.36 5.50 11.80
CA VAL A 35 -11.85 6.29 10.67
C VAL A 35 -10.45 5.77 10.37
N ILE A 36 -10.35 4.86 9.40
CA ILE A 36 -9.08 4.35 8.92
C ILE A 36 -8.52 5.37 7.92
N ASP A 37 -7.47 6.08 8.32
CA ASP A 37 -6.77 7.01 7.45
C ASP A 37 -6.08 6.25 6.31
N LEU A 38 -6.54 6.42 5.07
CA LEU A 38 -5.96 5.80 3.88
C LEU A 38 -4.58 6.34 3.49
N ALA A 39 -4.14 7.44 4.11
CA ALA A 39 -2.75 7.86 4.03
C ALA A 39 -1.86 6.91 4.84
N GLU A 40 -2.31 6.49 6.03
CA GLU A 40 -1.60 5.64 6.97
C GLU A 40 -1.81 4.14 6.69
N TRP A 41 -3.02 3.72 6.35
CA TRP A 41 -3.39 2.33 6.08
C TRP A 41 -3.66 2.15 4.60
N VAL A 42 -2.89 1.28 3.96
CA VAL A 42 -2.95 1.07 2.52
C VAL A 42 -3.16 -0.40 2.20
N THR A 43 -3.84 -0.68 1.10
CA THR A 43 -3.89 -2.07 0.60
C THR A 43 -2.50 -2.56 0.23
N ILE A 44 -2.28 -3.88 0.24
CA ILE A 44 -1.00 -4.47 -0.17
C ILE A 44 -0.59 -4.01 -1.59
N LYS A 45 -1.56 -3.89 -2.50
CA LYS A 45 -1.33 -3.43 -3.87
C LYS A 45 -0.82 -1.99 -3.91
N GLU A 46 -1.46 -1.10 -3.14
CA GLU A 46 -1.06 0.30 -3.05
C GLU A 46 0.29 0.46 -2.36
N TYR A 47 0.56 -0.32 -1.30
CA TYR A 47 1.86 -0.37 -0.66
C TYR A 47 2.96 -0.77 -1.66
N CYS A 48 2.74 -1.82 -2.45
CA CYS A 48 3.69 -2.22 -3.49
C CYS A 48 3.97 -1.10 -4.50
N ARG A 49 2.93 -0.35 -4.90
CA ARG A 49 3.06 0.81 -5.79
C ARG A 49 3.88 1.94 -5.15
N ARG A 50 3.61 2.30 -3.89
CA ARG A 50 4.30 3.38 -3.16
C ARG A 50 5.77 3.07 -2.89
N PHE A 51 6.09 1.82 -2.56
CA PHE A 51 7.44 1.39 -2.16
C PHE A 51 8.21 0.66 -3.27
N GLY A 52 7.68 0.60 -4.50
CA GLY A 52 8.35 0.01 -5.66
C GLY A 52 8.53 -1.51 -5.57
N ILE A 53 7.65 -2.22 -4.85
CA ILE A 53 7.69 -3.67 -4.71
C ILE A 53 6.97 -4.30 -5.89
N LYS A 54 7.64 -5.22 -6.60
CA LYS A 54 7.13 -5.79 -7.85
C LYS A 54 5.92 -6.71 -7.67
N ASN A 55 5.82 -7.40 -6.53
CA ASN A 55 4.82 -8.45 -6.32
C ASN A 55 4.18 -8.33 -4.93
N THR A 56 2.85 -8.36 -4.90
CA THR A 56 2.04 -8.37 -3.67
C THR A 56 2.30 -9.59 -2.79
N GLU A 57 2.67 -10.73 -3.37
CA GLU A 57 3.03 -11.95 -2.63
C GLU A 57 4.24 -11.75 -1.73
N THR A 58 5.16 -10.85 -2.11
CA THR A 58 6.33 -10.53 -1.28
C THR A 58 5.90 -9.95 0.06
N VAL A 59 4.93 -9.02 0.02
CA VAL A 59 4.35 -8.40 1.22
C VAL A 59 3.51 -9.41 2.00
N SER A 60 2.71 -10.24 1.33
CA SER A 60 1.97 -11.34 1.99
C SER A 60 2.92 -12.29 2.73
N ASN A 61 4.09 -12.60 2.15
CA ASN A 61 5.12 -13.40 2.79
C ASN A 61 5.81 -12.66 3.93
N TRP A 62 5.92 -11.32 3.89
CA TRP A 62 6.44 -10.54 5.01
C TRP A 62 5.52 -10.60 6.22
N ILE A 63 4.22 -10.54 6.01
CA ILE A 63 3.21 -10.69 7.06
C ILE A 63 3.32 -12.10 7.67
N LYS A 64 3.36 -13.15 6.83
CA LYS A 64 3.53 -14.55 7.30
C LYS A 64 4.84 -14.78 8.08
N ARG A 65 5.90 -14.04 7.76
CA ARG A 65 7.22 -14.13 8.41
C ARG A 65 7.37 -13.21 9.62
N GLY A 66 6.37 -12.39 9.93
CA GLY A 66 6.44 -11.39 11.01
C GLY A 66 7.37 -10.20 10.72
N ILE A 67 7.74 -9.96 9.46
CA ILE A 67 8.48 -8.74 9.05
C ILE A 67 7.55 -7.53 9.13
N VAL A 68 6.29 -7.73 8.75
CA VAL A 68 5.19 -6.82 9.04
C VAL A 68 4.53 -7.35 10.33
N PRO A 69 4.57 -6.58 11.43
CA PRO A 69 3.88 -6.94 12.67
C PRO A 69 2.37 -7.10 12.45
N GLU A 70 1.73 -7.95 13.26
CA GLU A 70 0.27 -8.11 13.24
C GLU A 70 -0.43 -6.78 13.56
N ASP A 71 0.12 -5.98 14.50
CA ASP A 71 -0.37 -4.63 14.83
C ASP A 71 -0.36 -3.64 13.64
N ASP A 72 0.47 -3.91 12.63
CA ASP A 72 0.55 -3.12 11.41
C ASP A 72 -0.26 -3.74 10.25
N THR A 73 -1.08 -4.74 10.55
CA THR A 73 -1.91 -5.47 9.59
C THR A 73 -3.37 -5.35 9.99
N LEU A 74 -4.20 -4.89 9.08
CA LEU A 74 -5.65 -4.77 9.28
C LEU A 74 -6.36 -5.65 8.26
N ILE A 75 -7.34 -6.43 8.71
CA ILE A 75 -8.20 -7.22 7.84
C ILE A 75 -9.61 -6.67 8.00
N ILE A 76 -10.20 -6.24 6.89
CA ILE A 76 -11.58 -5.75 6.87
C ILE A 76 -12.44 -6.83 6.24
N GLU A 77 -13.15 -7.58 7.08
CA GLU A 77 -13.94 -8.75 6.67
C GLU A 77 -15.14 -8.35 5.80
N GLU A 78 -15.70 -7.17 6.07
CA GLU A 78 -16.85 -6.56 5.39
C GLU A 78 -16.58 -6.28 3.90
N PHE A 79 -15.31 -6.21 3.52
CA PHE A 79 -14.88 -5.92 2.16
C PHE A 79 -14.12 -7.10 1.56
N ASN A 80 -14.70 -8.30 1.57
CA ASN A 80 -14.08 -9.49 0.96
C ASN A 80 -12.68 -9.77 1.55
N ASN A 81 -12.53 -9.62 2.87
CA ASN A 81 -11.27 -9.81 3.58
C ASN A 81 -10.10 -8.99 2.99
N ILE A 82 -10.36 -7.74 2.58
CA ILE A 82 -9.31 -6.85 2.11
C ILE A 82 -8.29 -6.69 3.25
N ARG A 83 -7.03 -7.01 2.91
CA ARG A 83 -5.90 -6.85 3.81
C ARG A 83 -5.20 -5.53 3.55
N MET A 84 -5.10 -4.72 4.59
CA MET A 84 -4.40 -3.46 4.63
C MET A 84 -3.18 -3.55 5.53
N ILE A 85 -2.18 -2.73 5.24
CA ILE A 85 -0.96 -2.62 6.01
C ILE A 85 -0.60 -1.15 6.21
N ARG A 86 0.09 -0.84 7.30
CA ARG A 86 0.54 0.52 7.58
C ARG A 86 1.60 0.96 6.54
N ALA A 87 1.48 2.18 6.03
CA ALA A 87 2.28 2.77 4.95
C ALA A 87 3.67 3.25 5.44
N LYS A 88 4.44 2.34 6.03
CA LYS A 88 5.82 2.60 6.50
C LYS A 88 6.79 1.58 5.90
N PRO A 89 8.07 1.93 5.70
CA PRO A 89 9.04 0.99 5.18
C PRO A 89 9.36 -0.11 6.22
N TYR A 90 9.01 -1.36 5.90
CA TYR A 90 9.43 -2.52 6.70
C TYR A 90 10.85 -2.94 6.32
N ARG A 91 11.73 -3.08 7.32
CA ARG A 91 13.08 -3.59 7.11
C ARG A 91 13.01 -5.09 6.92
N THR A 92 13.28 -5.57 5.71
CA THR A 92 13.57 -6.99 5.52
C THR A 92 14.96 -7.25 6.10
N ASN A 93 15.09 -8.28 6.93
CA ASN A 93 16.38 -8.69 7.53
C ASN A 93 17.43 -9.14 6.49
N SER A 94 17.22 -8.95 5.19
CA SER A 94 18.24 -9.21 4.16
C SER A 94 19.47 -8.30 4.32
N LYS A 95 19.36 -7.14 5.00
CA LYS A 95 20.51 -6.28 5.34
C LYS A 95 21.19 -6.62 6.67
N LEU A 96 20.57 -7.39 7.56
CA LEU A 96 21.17 -7.78 8.85
C LEU A 96 22.16 -8.96 8.73
N ASN A 97 22.09 -9.74 7.64
CA ASN A 97 23.02 -10.85 7.40
C ASN A 97 24.31 -10.46 6.67
N VAL A 98 24.38 -9.25 6.11
CA VAL A 98 25.61 -8.78 5.42
C VAL A 98 26.61 -8.19 6.44
N GLU A 99 26.13 -7.55 7.52
CA GLU A 99 27.02 -6.97 8.55
C GLU A 99 27.59 -8.00 9.51
N ARG A 100 26.89 -9.12 9.77
CA ARG A 100 27.39 -10.19 10.68
C ARG A 100 28.41 -11.12 10.03
N ALA A 101 28.41 -11.23 8.69
CA ALA A 101 29.38 -12.06 7.96
C ALA A 101 30.75 -11.37 7.79
N SER A 102 30.84 -10.06 8.04
CA SER A 102 32.10 -9.30 7.93
C SER A 102 32.90 -9.23 9.23
N GLN A 103 32.38 -9.72 10.36
CA GLN A 103 33.05 -9.65 11.67
C GLN A 103 33.58 -11.01 12.19
N THR A 104 33.31 -12.13 11.52
CA THR A 104 33.77 -13.47 11.97
C THR A 104 35.01 -13.98 11.23
N LYS A 105 35.67 -13.14 10.42
CA LYS A 105 37.00 -13.41 9.88
C LYS A 105 37.96 -12.36 10.41
N THR A 106 38.49 -12.58 11.61
CA THR A 106 39.79 -12.13 12.17
C THR A 106 39.66 -12.13 13.69
N ASN A 107 39.88 -13.27 14.33
CA ASN A 107 40.93 -13.49 15.33
C ASN A 107 40.88 -14.93 15.84
#